data_AF-A0A7C2C338-F1
#
_entry.id   AF-A0A7C2C338-F1
#
_cell.length_a   1.000
_cell.length_b   1.000
_cell.length_c   1.000
_cell.angle_alpha   90.00
_cell.angle_beta   90.00
_cell.angle_gamma   90.00
#
_symmetry.space_group_name_H-M   'P 1'
#
loop_
_entity.id
_entity.type
_entity.pdbx_description
1 polymer ?
#
loop_
_entity_poly.entity_id
_entity_poly.type
_entity_poly.pdbx_seq_one_letter_code
_entity_poly.pdbx_strand_id
1 'polypeptide(L)'
;MAEVERQEMTVREAGKKGGRIVKEKYGVAFFSEIGKKGGRTVAETRGPDFYSRIGKQGGETVKARYGPEYYATIGRKGGFTVKERHGPEYYSQIGKKGGEALKRPRKKAETEQ
;
A
#
# COMPACT_ATOMS: atom_id res chain seq x y z
N MET A 1 -33.78 16.67 -32.05
CA MET A 1 -33.02 15.47 -31.65
C MET A 1 -31.75 15.98 -30.98
N ALA A 2 -31.56 15.73 -29.69
CA ALA A 2 -30.40 16.24 -28.96
C ALA A 2 -29.19 15.35 -29.27
N GLU A 3 -28.20 15.89 -29.97
CA GLU A 3 -26.90 15.24 -30.16
C GLU A 3 -26.24 15.09 -28.80
N VAL A 4 -26.11 13.85 -28.32
CA VAL A 4 -25.30 13.55 -27.16
C VAL A 4 -23.85 13.53 -27.63
N GLU A 5 -23.17 14.68 -27.55
CA GLU A 5 -21.72 14.76 -27.71
C GLU A 5 -21.07 13.76 -26.73
N ARG A 6 -20.47 12.71 -27.29
CA ARG A 6 -19.66 11.77 -26.52
C ARG A 6 -18.31 12.41 -26.29
N GLN A 7 -18.12 13.03 -25.13
CA GLN A 7 -16.77 13.43 -24.70
C GLN A 7 -15.84 12.22 -24.72
N GLU A 8 -14.80 12.28 -25.53
CA GLU A 8 -13.72 11.30 -25.51
C GLU A 8 -13.05 11.32 -24.13
N MET A 9 -13.16 10.20 -23.42
CA MET A 9 -12.70 10.04 -22.06
C MET A 9 -11.70 8.89 -22.00
N THR A 10 -10.60 9.06 -21.26
CA THR A 10 -9.64 7.97 -21.06
C THR A 10 -10.23 6.84 -20.21
N VAL A 11 -9.75 5.61 -20.40
CA VAL A 11 -10.16 4.45 -19.57
C VAL A 11 -10.00 4.74 -18.07
N ARG A 12 -8.93 5.47 -17.71
CA ARG A 12 -8.66 5.88 -16.32
C ARG A 12 -9.75 6.81 -15.78
N GLU A 13 -10.15 7.80 -16.57
CA GLU A 13 -11.21 8.75 -16.20
C GLU A 13 -12.57 8.06 -16.12
N ALA A 14 -12.86 7.15 -17.06
CA ALA A 14 -14.07 6.35 -17.04
C ALA A 14 -14.16 5.49 -15.77
N GLY A 15 -13.05 4.82 -15.39
CA GLY A 15 -12.98 4.05 -14.15
C GLY A 15 -13.18 4.91 -12.89
N LYS A 16 -12.56 6.09 -12.85
CA LYS A 16 -12.72 7.05 -11.74
C LYS A 16 -14.16 7.56 -11.63
N LYS A 17 -14.78 7.89 -12.77
CA LYS A 17 -16.18 8.35 -12.84
C LYS A 17 -17.14 7.24 -12.40
N GLY A 18 -16.96 6.01 -12.90
CA GLY A 18 -17.75 4.85 -12.49
C GLY A 18 -17.66 4.57 -10.99
N GLY A 19 -16.45 4.61 -10.42
CA GLY A 19 -16.26 4.44 -8.98
C GLY A 19 -16.96 5.52 -8.13
N ARG A 20 -16.96 6.77 -8.60
CA ARG A 20 -17.70 7.88 -7.94
C ARG A 20 -19.20 7.64 -7.98
N ILE A 21 -19.75 7.29 -9.14
CA ILE A 21 -21.19 7.02 -9.30
C ILE A 21 -21.61 5.87 -8.38
N VAL A 22 -20.84 4.78 -8.31
CA VAL A 22 -21.15 3.64 -7.41
C VAL A 22 -21.12 4.09 -5.95
N LYS A 23 -20.12 4.88 -5.55
CA LYS A 23 -20.01 5.41 -4.19
C LYS A 23 -21.16 6.35 -3.84
N GLU A 24 -21.59 7.20 -4.76
CA GLU A 24 -22.73 8.11 -4.56
C GLU A 24 -24.06 7.35 -4.50
N LYS A 25 -24.25 6.36 -5.37
CA LYS A 25 -25.50 5.59 -5.46
C LYS A 25 -25.71 4.61 -4.30
N TYR A 26 -24.65 3.93 -3.87
CA TYR A 26 -24.74 2.84 -2.89
C TYR A 26 -24.03 3.15 -1.56
N GLY A 27 -23.37 4.30 -1.46
CA GLY A 27 -22.69 4.75 -0.25
C GLY A 27 -21.29 4.19 -0.06
N VAL A 28 -20.62 4.72 0.96
CA VAL A 28 -19.21 4.42 1.29
C VAL A 28 -19.04 2.97 1.78
N ALA A 29 -20.00 2.47 2.55
CA ALA A 29 -19.96 1.12 3.11
C ALA A 29 -19.97 0.07 1.98
N PHE A 30 -20.90 0.19 1.03
CA PHE A 30 -20.98 -0.69 -0.14
C PHE A 30 -19.71 -0.61 -1.00
N PHE A 31 -19.25 0.60 -1.32
CA PHE A 31 -18.03 0.77 -2.11
C PHE A 31 -16.79 0.13 -1.43
N SER A 32 -16.71 0.23 -0.11
CA SER A 32 -15.64 -0.40 0.66
C SER A 32 -15.77 -1.93 0.69
N GLU A 33 -16.99 -2.46 0.77
CA GLU A 33 -17.24 -3.90 0.76
C GLU A 33 -16.83 -4.54 -0.56
N ILE A 34 -17.25 -3.97 -1.70
CA ILE A 34 -16.88 -4.50 -3.02
C ILE A 34 -15.37 -4.42 -3.26
N GLY A 35 -14.71 -3.36 -2.76
CA GLY A 35 -13.25 -3.23 -2.81
C GLY A 35 -12.54 -4.30 -1.98
N LYS A 36 -13.02 -4.57 -0.76
CA LYS A 36 -12.50 -5.64 0.09
C LYS A 36 -12.71 -7.02 -0.55
N LYS A 37 -13.89 -7.27 -1.14
CA LYS A 37 -14.19 -8.52 -1.83
C LYS A 37 -13.25 -8.74 -3.01
N GLY A 38 -13.07 -7.73 -3.87
CA GLY A 38 -12.12 -7.80 -4.98
C GLY A 38 -10.69 -8.01 -4.52
N GLY A 39 -10.25 -7.32 -3.47
CA GLY A 39 -8.92 -7.51 -2.88
C GLY A 39 -8.70 -8.92 -2.34
N ARG A 40 -9.70 -9.50 -1.67
CA ARG A 40 -9.64 -10.88 -1.15
C ARG A 40 -9.53 -11.89 -2.29
N THR A 41 -10.36 -11.76 -3.33
CA THR A 41 -10.28 -12.63 -4.50
C THR A 41 -8.92 -12.56 -5.19
N VAL A 42 -8.32 -11.37 -5.32
CA VAL A 42 -6.96 -11.24 -5.86
C VAL A 42 -5.94 -11.93 -4.94
N ALA A 43 -6.06 -11.77 -3.62
CA ALA A 43 -5.15 -12.42 -2.69
C ALA A 43 -5.24 -13.95 -2.72
N GLU A 44 -6.44 -14.49 -2.80
CA GLU A 44 -6.68 -15.94 -2.90
C GLU A 44 -6.15 -16.52 -4.23
N THR A 45 -6.34 -15.79 -5.34
CA THR A 45 -5.96 -16.28 -6.68
C THR A 45 -4.49 -16.07 -7.03
N ARG A 46 -3.86 -15.01 -6.51
CA ARG A 46 -2.50 -14.61 -6.89
C ARG A 46 -1.45 -14.88 -5.81
N GLY A 47 -1.87 -15.07 -4.57
CA GLY A 47 -0.98 -15.40 -3.46
C GLY A 47 -0.02 -14.27 -3.04
N PRO A 48 0.88 -14.55 -2.08
CA PRO A 48 1.78 -13.56 -1.49
C PRO A 48 2.87 -13.05 -2.43
N ASP A 49 3.35 -13.88 -3.36
CA ASP A 49 4.38 -13.49 -4.34
C ASP A 49 3.93 -12.35 -5.25
N PHE A 50 2.63 -12.31 -5.58
CA PHE A 50 2.05 -11.23 -6.36
C PHE A 50 2.19 -9.88 -5.64
N TYR A 51 1.85 -9.82 -4.36
CA TYR A 51 1.99 -8.60 -3.57
C TYR A 51 3.45 -8.19 -3.38
N SER A 52 4.34 -9.17 -3.20
CA SER A 52 5.78 -8.92 -3.10
C SER A 52 6.32 -8.31 -4.40
N ARG A 53 5.91 -8.83 -5.55
CA ARG A 53 6.30 -8.33 -6.88
C ARG A 53 5.79 -6.91 -7.13
N ILE A 54 4.48 -6.66 -6.94
CA ILE A 54 3.91 -5.32 -7.19
C ILE A 54 4.43 -4.30 -6.18
N GLY A 55 4.71 -4.71 -4.94
CA GLY A 55 5.32 -3.87 -3.92
C GLY A 55 6.73 -3.46 -4.29
N LYS A 56 7.56 -4.42 -4.75
CA LYS A 56 8.91 -4.15 -5.25
C LYS A 56 8.88 -3.19 -6.44
N GLN A 57 8.05 -3.48 -7.45
CA GLN A 57 7.91 -2.63 -8.63
C GLN A 57 7.45 -1.20 -8.28
N GLY A 58 6.50 -1.06 -7.35
CA GLY A 58 6.07 0.24 -6.85
C GLY A 58 7.21 1.00 -6.16
N GLY A 59 7.98 0.30 -5.31
CA GLY A 59 9.16 0.86 -4.67
C GLY A 59 10.24 1.31 -5.67
N GLU A 60 10.56 0.49 -6.65
CA GLU A 60 11.53 0.83 -7.71
C GLU A 60 11.08 2.05 -8.52
N THR A 61 9.79 2.15 -8.82
CA THR A 61 9.20 3.31 -9.52
C THR A 61 9.33 4.59 -8.71
N VAL A 62 9.04 4.54 -7.41
CA VAL A 62 9.17 5.68 -6.49
C VAL A 62 10.64 6.08 -6.35
N LYS A 63 11.55 5.10 -6.18
CA LYS A 63 12.99 5.33 -6.10
C LYS A 63 13.53 5.97 -7.38
N ALA A 64 13.12 5.50 -8.55
CA ALA A 64 13.54 6.07 -9.83
C ALA A 64 13.06 7.51 -10.00
N ARG A 65 11.85 7.82 -9.53
CA ARG A 65 11.26 9.16 -9.66
C ARG A 65 11.81 10.19 -8.66
N TYR A 66 12.05 9.79 -7.41
CA TYR A 66 12.34 10.73 -6.31
C TYR A 66 13.70 10.51 -5.65
N GLY A 67 14.43 9.46 -6.00
CA GLY A 67 15.73 9.13 -5.43
C GLY A 67 15.69 8.63 -3.99
N PRO A 68 16.86 8.32 -3.41
CA PRO A 68 16.98 7.79 -2.05
C PRO A 68 16.60 8.80 -0.94
N GLU A 69 16.86 10.09 -1.15
CA GLU A 69 16.55 11.18 -0.21
C GLU A 69 15.06 11.26 0.15
N TYR A 70 14.20 10.86 -0.78
CA TYR A 70 12.76 10.77 -0.57
C TYR A 70 12.42 9.82 0.57
N TYR A 71 13.06 8.65 0.62
CA TYR A 71 12.83 7.66 1.68
C TYR A 71 13.27 8.15 3.05
N ALA A 72 14.41 8.84 3.11
CA ALA A 72 14.89 9.48 4.34
C ALA A 72 13.88 10.52 4.85
N THR A 73 13.31 11.31 3.94
CA THR A 73 12.33 12.36 4.26
C THR A 73 11.02 11.78 4.79
N ILE A 74 10.43 10.81 4.09
CA ILE A 74 9.17 10.17 4.53
C ILE A 74 9.38 9.34 5.81
N GLY A 75 10.54 8.70 5.96
CA GLY A 75 10.89 7.94 7.16
C GLY A 75 11.04 8.85 8.38
N ARG A 76 11.72 10.00 8.22
CA ARG A 76 11.84 11.03 9.26
C ARG A 76 10.47 11.55 9.66
N LYS A 77 9.61 11.90 8.68
CA LYS A 77 8.25 12.39 8.94
C LYS A 77 7.42 11.36 9.71
N GLY A 78 7.47 10.09 9.30
CA GLY A 78 6.79 8.99 10.01
C GLY A 78 7.29 8.82 11.44
N GLY A 79 8.60 8.86 11.65
CA GLY A 79 9.21 8.79 12.99
C GLY A 79 8.77 9.93 13.90
N PHE A 80 8.74 11.16 13.39
CA PHE A 80 8.22 12.30 14.18
C PHE A 80 6.77 12.10 14.60
N THR A 81 5.88 11.70 13.68
CA THR A 81 4.47 11.43 14.02
C THR A 81 4.32 10.32 15.07
N VAL A 82 5.12 9.26 14.97
CA VAL A 82 5.12 8.18 15.97
C VAL A 82 5.62 8.68 17.33
N LYS A 83 6.66 9.53 17.34
CA LYS A 83 7.20 10.13 18.56
C LYS A 83 6.20 11.04 19.25
N GLU A 84 5.51 11.89 18.49
CA GLU A 84 4.46 12.76 19.04
C GLU A 84 3.31 11.95 19.64
N ARG A 85 2.91 10.85 18.99
CA ARG A 85 1.78 10.03 19.47
C ARG A 85 2.13 9.15 20.66
N HIS A 86 3.33 8.56 20.69
CA HIS A 86 3.66 7.47 21.60
C HIS A 86 4.82 7.76 22.58
N GLY A 87 5.50 8.89 22.43
CA GLY A 87 6.59 9.29 23.32
C GLY A 87 7.85 8.40 23.23
N PRO A 88 8.85 8.69 24.08
CA PRO A 88 10.15 8.01 24.06
C PRO A 88 10.09 6.53 24.50
N GLU A 89 9.19 6.15 25.41
CA GLU A 89 9.04 4.76 25.89
C GLU A 89 8.70 3.79 24.78
N TYR A 90 7.95 4.23 23.76
CA TYR A 90 7.64 3.42 22.58
C TYR A 90 8.91 3.05 21.80
N TYR A 91 9.83 4.00 21.62
CA TYR A 91 11.10 3.77 20.92
C TYR A 91 12.00 2.81 21.69
N SER A 92 12.03 2.93 23.01
CA SER A 92 12.76 1.99 23.87
C SER A 92 12.22 0.56 23.73
N GLN A 93 10.89 0.40 23.73
CA GLN A 93 10.25 -0.92 23.56
C GLN A 93 10.50 -1.54 22.19
N ILE A 94 10.35 -0.78 21.09
CA ILE A 94 10.61 -1.32 19.75
C ILE A 94 12.10 -1.58 19.52
N GLY A 95 12.98 -0.76 20.10
CA GLY A 95 14.44 -0.96 20.05
C GLY A 95 14.85 -2.23 20.77
N LYS A 96 14.30 -2.47 21.96
CA LYS A 96 14.50 -3.72 22.71
C LYS A 96 14.02 -4.93 21.91
N LYS A 97 12.79 -4.90 21.38
CA LYS A 97 12.23 -5.97 20.54
C LYS A 97 13.07 -6.24 19.29
N GLY A 98 13.55 -5.20 18.61
CA GLY A 98 14.42 -5.31 17.44
C GLY A 98 15.78 -5.93 17.77
N GLY A 99 16.37 -5.52 18.89
CA GLY A 99 17.63 -6.10 19.40
C GLY A 99 17.48 -7.57 19.80
N GLU A 100 16.37 -7.95 20.43
CA GLU A 100 16.06 -9.34 20.79
C GLU A 100 15.85 -10.23 19.55
N ALA A 101 15.25 -9.71 18.48
CA ALA A 101 15.10 -10.43 17.22
C ALA A 101 16.45 -10.76 16.54
N LEU A 102 17.46 -9.90 16.71
CA LEU A 102 18.83 -10.13 16.21
C LEU A 102 19.59 -11.20 17.02
N LYS A 103 19.24 -11.37 18.31
CA LYS A 103 19.84 -12.40 19.19
C LYS A 103 19.29 -13.80 18.95
N ARG A 104 18.13 -13.93 18.30
CA ARG A 104 17.60 -15.23 17.91
C ARG A 104 18.43 -15.79 16.76
N PRO A 105 18.83 -17.07 16.79
CA PRO A 105 19.54 -17.67 15.67
C PRO A 105 18.65 -17.53 14.43
N ARG A 106 19.15 -16.83 13.42
CA ARG A 106 18.49 -16.78 12.11
C ARG A 106 18.40 -18.23 11.64
N LYS A 107 17.18 -18.76 11.45
CA LYS A 107 17.01 -20.00 10.68
C LYS A 107 17.65 -19.72 9.33
N LYS A 108 18.79 -20.34 9.06
CA LYS A 108 19.39 -20.31 7.72
C LYS A 108 18.30 -20.81 6.79
N ALA A 109 17.92 -20.01 5.80
CA ALA A 109 17.11 -20.52 4.72
C ALA A 109 17.94 -21.60 4.04
N GLU A 110 17.53 -22.86 4.22
CA GLU A 110 18.10 -23.98 3.49
C GLU A 110 17.91 -23.65 2.02
N THR A 111 19.03 -23.32 1.37
CA THR A 111 19.07 -23.13 -0.07
C THR A 111 19.22 -24.53 -0.63
N GLU A 112 18.11 -25.15 -1.02
CA GLU A 112 18.14 -26.33 -1.88
C GLU A 112 18.52 -25.87 -3.29
N GLN A 113 19.78 -26.13 -3.66
CA GLN A 113 20.24 -26.69 -4.95
C GLN A 113 21.74 -26.94 -4.91
#